data_AF-A0AAW6BZD2-F1
#
_entry.id   AF-A0AAW6BZD2-F1
#
_cell.length_a   1.000
_cell.length_b   1.000
_cell.length_c   1.000
_cell.angle_alpha   90.00
_cell.angle_beta   90.00
_cell.angle_gamma   90.00
#
_symmetry.space_group_name_H-M   'P 1'
#
loop_
_entity.id
_entity.type
_entity.pdbx_description
1 polymer ?
#
loop_
_entity_poly.entity_id
_entity_poly.type
_entity_poly.pdbx_seq_one_letter_code
_entity_poly.pdbx_strand_id
1 'polypeptide(L)'
;MRKASRFEELDDFSNLLLLIFKKVRQLMKLPYGYVLIDGEITVQEEKADVVRSIFGAYLAGASLGKIVDLLAQREIVSPTGKAKWTRAAVDKLLANKKYIPVVGIEVYMDAQFERARRCNIDYEKAGHSRKTIRYQTPPFVA
;
A
#
# COMPACT_ATOMS: atom_id res chain seq x y z
N MET A 1 -32.94 -16.56 50.86
CA MET A 1 -33.01 -15.24 50.19
C MET A 1 -32.06 -15.26 49.00
N ARG A 2 -32.54 -14.97 47.77
CA ARG A 2 -31.68 -14.81 46.59
C ARG A 2 -31.17 -13.37 46.51
N LYS A 3 -29.91 -13.18 46.12
CA LYS A 3 -29.31 -12.10 45.30
C LYS A 3 -27.79 -12.17 45.54
N ALA A 4 -26.88 -11.92 44.61
CA ALA A 4 -26.87 -11.77 43.16
C ALA A 4 -25.37 -11.69 42.84
N SER A 5 -24.71 -12.78 42.41
CA SER A 5 -23.29 -12.74 42.04
C SER A 5 -23.05 -13.75 40.92
N ARG A 6 -23.54 -13.42 39.73
CA ARG A 6 -23.21 -14.16 38.49
C ARG A 6 -23.13 -13.23 37.28
N PHE A 7 -23.04 -11.92 37.50
CA PHE A 7 -23.08 -10.91 36.43
C PHE A 7 -21.73 -10.19 36.21
N GLU A 8 -20.71 -10.45 37.03
CA GLU A 8 -19.38 -9.81 36.90
C GLU A 8 -18.37 -10.66 36.08
N GLU A 9 -18.69 -11.91 35.77
CA GLU A 9 -17.77 -12.84 35.08
C GLU A 9 -17.80 -12.71 33.55
N LEU A 10 -18.80 -12.01 33.00
CA LEU A 10 -18.97 -11.81 31.54
C LEU A 10 -18.29 -10.53 31.01
N ASP A 11 -17.72 -9.71 31.89
CA ASP A 11 -16.99 -8.49 31.52
C ASP A 11 -15.53 -8.77 31.15
N ASP A 12 -14.95 -9.89 31.59
CA ASP A 12 -13.52 -10.18 31.34
C ASP A 12 -13.27 -10.66 29.90
N PHE A 13 -14.12 -11.55 29.36
CA PHE A 13 -13.99 -11.98 27.96
C PHE A 13 -14.25 -10.84 26.99
N SER A 14 -15.25 -9.99 27.28
CA SER A 14 -15.57 -8.83 26.46
C SER A 14 -14.42 -7.82 26.44
N ASN A 15 -13.83 -7.52 27.60
CA ASN A 15 -12.68 -6.63 27.72
C ASN A 15 -11.41 -7.23 27.10
N LEU A 16 -11.19 -8.55 27.23
CA LEU A 16 -10.10 -9.27 26.60
C LEU A 16 -10.25 -9.27 25.07
N LEU A 17 -11.46 -9.51 24.56
CA LEU A 17 -11.76 -9.43 23.14
C LEU A 17 -11.52 -8.00 22.63
N LEU A 18 -12.00 -6.99 23.36
CA LEU A 18 -11.78 -5.58 23.04
C LEU A 18 -10.28 -5.24 23.02
N LEU A 19 -9.52 -5.76 23.99
CA LEU A 19 -8.07 -5.57 24.10
C LEU A 19 -7.33 -6.26 22.96
N ILE A 20 -7.71 -7.50 22.61
CA ILE A 20 -7.16 -8.24 21.47
C ILE A 20 -7.48 -7.49 20.18
N PHE A 21 -8.73 -7.06 19.96
CA PHE A 21 -9.11 -6.27 18.78
C PHE A 21 -8.37 -4.94 18.73
N LYS A 22 -8.21 -4.24 19.86
CA LYS A 22 -7.44 -2.99 19.94
C LYS A 22 -5.95 -3.24 19.69
N LYS A 23 -5.39 -4.33 20.19
CA LYS A 23 -3.98 -4.74 19.97
C LYS A 23 -3.72 -5.15 18.52
N VAL A 24 -4.58 -5.98 17.93
CA VAL A 24 -4.52 -6.37 16.51
C VAL A 24 -4.67 -5.14 15.62
N ARG A 25 -5.61 -4.23 15.94
CA ARG A 25 -5.79 -2.97 15.20
C ARG A 25 -4.57 -2.05 15.29
N GLN A 26 -3.91 -1.98 16.44
CA GLN A 26 -2.65 -1.24 16.66
C GLN A 26 -1.45 -1.91 15.95
N LEU A 27 -1.47 -3.23 15.76
CA LEU A 27 -0.44 -3.98 15.02
C LEU A 27 -0.58 -3.82 13.48
N MET A 28 -1.75 -3.43 12.99
CA MET A 28 -1.94 -3.14 11.56
C MET A 28 -1.31 -1.79 11.21
N LYS A 29 -0.22 -1.80 10.44
CA LYS A 29 0.29 -0.58 9.81
C LYS A 29 -0.80 -0.02 8.89
N LEU A 30 -1.31 1.16 9.23
CA LEU A 30 -2.26 1.88 8.40
C LEU A 30 -1.59 2.26 7.07
N PRO A 31 -2.32 2.17 5.94
CA PRO A 31 -1.81 2.70 4.68
C PRO A 31 -1.57 4.21 4.79
N TYR A 32 -0.76 4.74 3.88
CA TYR A 32 -0.54 6.17 3.79
C TYR A 32 -1.86 6.93 3.67
N GLY A 33 -1.97 8.07 4.36
CA GLY A 33 -3.18 8.88 4.36
C GLY A 33 -4.28 8.42 5.31
N TYR A 34 -4.13 7.28 5.98
CA TYR A 34 -5.05 6.84 7.03
C TYR A 34 -4.47 7.10 8.42
N VAL A 35 -5.31 7.60 9.32
CA VAL A 35 -5.02 7.76 10.74
C VAL A 35 -6.12 7.15 11.59
N LEU A 36 -5.74 6.74 12.81
CA LEU A 36 -6.68 6.26 13.82
C LEU A 36 -6.95 7.42 14.79
N ILE A 37 -8.16 7.97 14.73
CA ILE A 37 -8.62 9.02 15.65
C ILE A 37 -9.80 8.43 16.43
N ASP A 38 -9.69 8.41 17.77
CA ASP A 38 -10.75 7.91 18.67
C ASP A 38 -11.29 6.50 18.36
N GLY A 39 -10.45 5.65 17.76
CA GLY A 39 -10.81 4.27 17.39
C GLY A 39 -11.40 4.12 16.00
N GLU A 40 -11.61 5.23 15.28
CA GLU A 40 -12.07 5.27 13.89
C GLU A 40 -10.92 5.54 12.92
N ILE A 41 -10.98 4.87 11.76
CA ILE A 41 -10.00 5.04 10.70
C ILE A 41 -10.48 6.17 9.80
N THR A 42 -9.79 7.30 9.86
CA THR A 42 -10.10 8.50 9.09
C THR A 42 -9.03 8.74 8.03
N VAL A 43 -9.45 9.24 6.87
CA VAL A 43 -8.54 9.68 5.81
C VAL A 43 -8.14 11.13 6.08
N GLN A 44 -6.85 11.42 6.04
CA GLN A 44 -6.34 12.80 6.01
C GLN A 44 -6.47 13.34 4.60
N GLU A 45 -7.25 14.40 4.41
CA GLU A 45 -7.59 14.92 3.08
C GLU A 45 -6.35 15.33 2.27
N GLU A 46 -5.38 16.00 2.89
CA GLU A 46 -4.09 16.35 2.26
C GLU A 46 -3.37 15.12 1.66
N LYS A 47 -3.39 14.00 2.40
CA LYS A 47 -2.77 12.75 1.94
C LYS A 47 -3.66 12.01 0.94
N ALA A 48 -4.98 12.20 0.99
CA ALA A 48 -5.91 11.71 -0.01
C ALA A 48 -5.64 12.36 -1.38
N ASP A 49 -5.37 13.67 -1.40
CA ASP A 49 -4.96 14.39 -2.62
C ASP A 49 -3.68 13.83 -3.22
N VAL A 50 -2.69 13.51 -2.38
CA VAL A 50 -1.46 12.84 -2.83
C VAL A 50 -1.79 11.49 -3.47
N VAL A 51 -2.64 10.68 -2.84
CA VAL A 51 -3.07 9.39 -3.41
C VAL A 51 -3.77 9.58 -4.75
N ARG A 52 -4.73 10.49 -4.85
CA ARG A 52 -5.43 10.82 -6.10
C ARG A 52 -4.45 11.28 -7.19
N SER A 53 -3.49 12.14 -6.83
CA SER A 53 -2.45 12.61 -7.76
C SER A 53 -1.53 11.48 -8.23
N ILE A 54 -1.22 10.48 -7.39
CA ILE A 54 -0.42 9.32 -7.78
C ILE A 54 -1.18 8.45 -8.79
N PHE A 55 -2.45 8.14 -8.53
CA PHE A 55 -3.29 7.38 -9.46
C PHE A 55 -3.47 8.13 -10.78
N GLY A 56 -3.77 9.44 -10.74
CA GLY A 56 -3.90 10.28 -11.93
C GLY A 56 -2.62 10.32 -12.77
N ALA A 57 -1.46 10.56 -12.14
CA ALA A 57 -0.18 10.57 -12.85
C ALA A 57 0.14 9.19 -13.48
N TYR A 58 -0.17 8.11 -12.76
CA TYR A 58 0.05 6.75 -13.26
C TYR A 58 -0.78 6.45 -14.50
N LEU A 59 -2.08 6.77 -14.46
CA LEU A 59 -3.01 6.61 -15.58
C LEU A 59 -2.69 7.54 -16.76
N ALA A 60 -2.10 8.71 -16.50
CA ALA A 60 -1.57 9.62 -17.52
C ALA A 60 -0.27 9.10 -18.21
N GLY A 61 0.18 7.88 -17.91
CA GLY A 61 1.35 7.28 -18.55
C GLY A 61 2.66 7.44 -17.78
N ALA A 62 2.68 8.11 -16.63
CA ALA A 62 3.91 8.31 -15.88
C ALA A 62 4.47 6.97 -15.37
N SER A 63 5.79 6.78 -15.51
CA SER A 63 6.49 5.64 -14.90
C SER A 63 6.55 5.79 -13.38
N LEU A 64 6.74 4.69 -12.66
CA LEU A 64 6.93 4.73 -11.20
C LEU A 64 8.10 5.65 -10.79
N GLY A 65 9.16 5.71 -11.61
CA GLY A 65 10.27 6.64 -11.40
C GLY A 65 9.83 8.10 -11.53
N LYS A 66 9.08 8.43 -12.59
CA LYS A 66 8.58 9.80 -12.80
C LYS A 66 7.66 10.24 -11.67
N ILE A 67 6.79 9.36 -11.18
CA ILE A 67 5.92 9.64 -10.03
C ILE A 67 6.75 9.91 -8.77
N VAL A 68 7.78 9.09 -8.50
CA VAL A 68 8.69 9.31 -7.37
C VAL A 68 9.37 10.69 -7.47
N ASP A 69 9.81 11.10 -8.65
CA ASP A 69 10.45 12.40 -8.83
C ASP A 69 9.45 13.56 -8.67
N LEU A 70 8.21 13.39 -9.14
CA LEU A 70 7.12 14.36 -8.91
C LEU A 70 6.79 14.53 -7.42
N LEU A 71 6.75 13.43 -6.66
CA LEU A 71 6.51 13.47 -5.21
C LEU A 71 7.66 14.17 -4.48
N ALA A 72 8.90 13.93 -4.89
CA ALA A 72 10.08 14.59 -4.32
C ALA A 72 10.11 16.10 -4.63
N GLN A 73 9.74 16.51 -5.85
CA GLN A 73 9.64 17.92 -6.23
C GLN A 73 8.57 18.69 -5.44
N ARG A 74 7.54 17.99 -4.98
CA ARG A 74 6.49 18.54 -4.11
C ARG A 74 6.80 18.39 -2.62
N GLU A 75 8.01 17.94 -2.28
CA GLU A 75 8.48 17.74 -0.90
C GLU A 75 7.59 16.78 -0.07
N ILE A 76 6.92 15.85 -0.75
CA ILE A 76 6.01 14.90 -0.09
C ILE A 76 6.82 13.78 0.55
N VAL A 77 6.85 13.76 1.87
CA VAL A 77 7.53 12.72 2.66
C VAL A 77 6.86 11.35 2.51
N SER A 78 7.67 10.30 2.57
CA SER A 78 7.22 8.92 2.48
C SER A 78 6.39 8.51 3.71
N PRO A 79 5.60 7.41 3.61
CA PRO A 79 4.87 6.88 4.76
C PRO A 79 5.78 6.43 5.91
N THR A 80 7.08 6.22 5.62
CA THR A 80 8.11 5.86 6.61
C THR A 80 8.95 7.06 7.07
N GLY A 81 8.54 8.28 6.72
CA GLY A 81 9.22 9.52 7.11
C GLY A 81 10.48 9.83 6.30
N LYS A 82 10.72 9.15 5.16
CA LYS A 82 11.86 9.42 4.29
C LYS A 82 11.53 10.53 3.29
N ALA A 83 12.50 11.39 2.99
CA ALA A 83 12.33 12.49 2.04
C ALA A 83 11.96 12.02 0.62
N LYS A 84 12.39 10.82 0.21
CA LYS A 84 12.12 10.27 -1.12
C LYS A 84 11.34 8.96 -1.02
N TRP A 85 10.28 8.86 -1.82
CA TRP A 85 9.54 7.62 -2.04
C TRP A 85 10.36 6.64 -2.89
N THR A 86 10.21 5.34 -2.66
CA THR A 86 10.79 4.33 -3.55
C THR A 86 9.78 3.90 -4.62
N ARG A 87 10.25 3.42 -5.77
CA ARG A 87 9.37 2.87 -6.82
C ARG A 87 8.49 1.73 -6.27
N ALA A 88 9.07 0.89 -5.41
CA ALA A 88 8.34 -0.19 -4.74
C ALA A 88 7.26 0.34 -3.77
N ALA A 89 7.46 1.49 -3.13
CA ALA A 89 6.43 2.09 -2.28
C ALA A 89 5.25 2.62 -3.11
N VAL A 90 5.52 3.26 -4.25
CA VAL A 90 4.49 3.73 -5.18
C VAL A 90 3.72 2.54 -5.79
N ASP A 91 4.43 1.48 -6.22
CA ASP A 91 3.77 0.28 -6.75
C ASP A 91 2.87 -0.41 -5.71
N LYS A 92 3.35 -0.56 -4.47
CA LYS A 92 2.53 -1.07 -3.36
C LYS A 92 1.31 -0.21 -3.07
N LEU A 93 1.42 1.12 -3.21
CA LEU A 93 0.30 2.04 -3.04
C LEU A 93 -0.76 1.81 -4.13
N LEU A 94 -0.35 1.73 -5.40
CA LEU A 94 -1.25 1.46 -6.54
C LEU A 94 -1.92 0.08 -6.47
N ALA A 95 -1.28 -0.89 -5.83
CA ALA A 95 -1.83 -2.24 -5.63
C ALA A 95 -2.85 -2.34 -4.48
N ASN A 96 -2.94 -1.32 -3.63
CA ASN A 96 -3.66 -1.44 -2.38
C ASN A 96 -5.14 -1.09 -2.54
N LYS A 97 -6.00 -2.11 -2.53
CA LYS A 97 -7.47 -1.99 -2.59
C LYS A 97 -8.08 -1.09 -1.52
N LYS A 98 -7.37 -0.81 -0.42
CA LYS A 98 -7.86 0.09 0.63
C LYS A 98 -8.09 1.51 0.11
N TYR A 99 -7.48 1.92 -1.00
CA TYR A 99 -7.69 3.23 -1.61
C TYR A 99 -8.92 3.33 -2.52
N ILE A 100 -9.67 2.24 -2.75
CA ILE A 100 -10.92 2.29 -3.54
C ILE A 100 -11.88 3.39 -3.05
N PRO A 101 -12.13 3.57 -1.74
CA PRO A 101 -12.99 4.66 -1.26
C PRO A 101 -12.41 6.06 -1.49
N VAL A 102 -11.10 6.19 -1.74
CA VAL A 102 -10.41 7.48 -1.95
C VAL A 102 -10.39 7.88 -3.42
N VAL A 103 -10.12 6.93 -4.32
CA VAL A 103 -9.98 7.21 -5.77
C VAL A 103 -11.20 6.79 -6.60
N GLY A 104 -12.11 6.00 -6.03
CA GLY A 104 -13.24 5.42 -6.75
C GLY A 104 -12.90 4.07 -7.38
N ILE A 105 -13.94 3.26 -7.60
CA ILE A 105 -13.78 1.90 -8.14
C ILE A 105 -13.25 1.90 -9.58
N GLU A 106 -13.72 2.83 -10.41
CA GLU A 106 -13.32 2.93 -11.83
C GLU A 106 -11.83 3.23 -11.96
N VAL A 107 -11.36 4.31 -11.31
CA VAL A 107 -9.93 4.71 -11.30
C VAL A 107 -9.04 3.58 -10.77
N TYR A 108 -9.48 2.89 -9.72
CA TYR A 108 -8.73 1.77 -9.18
C TYR A 108 -8.60 0.63 -10.19
N MET A 109 -9.70 0.27 -10.86
CA MET A 109 -9.73 -0.82 -11.84
C MET A 109 -8.92 -0.47 -13.09
N ASP A 110 -9.04 0.76 -13.61
CA ASP A 110 -8.22 1.25 -14.73
C ASP A 110 -6.73 1.15 -14.40
N ALA A 111 -6.35 1.53 -13.17
CA ALA A 111 -4.97 1.42 -12.73
C ALA A 111 -4.51 -0.05 -12.68
N GLN A 112 -5.37 -0.99 -12.28
CA GLN A 112 -5.02 -2.41 -12.30
C GLN A 112 -4.85 -2.95 -13.73
N PHE A 113 -5.73 -2.56 -14.66
CA PHE A 113 -5.60 -2.93 -16.07
C PHE A 113 -4.31 -2.39 -16.67
N GLU A 114 -4.00 -1.11 -16.44
CA GLU A 114 -2.76 -0.52 -16.95
C GLU A 114 -1.52 -1.15 -16.30
N ARG A 115 -1.57 -1.52 -15.01
CA ARG A 115 -0.50 -2.29 -14.36
C ARG A 115 -0.28 -3.64 -15.04
N ALA A 116 -1.34 -4.40 -15.26
CA ALA A 116 -1.27 -5.68 -15.96
C ALA A 116 -0.71 -5.52 -17.38
N ARG A 117 -1.15 -4.47 -18.09
CA ARG A 117 -0.66 -4.14 -19.43
C ARG A 117 0.83 -3.85 -19.44
N ARG A 118 1.32 -3.00 -18.53
CA ARG A 118 2.74 -2.62 -18.46
C ARG A 118 3.65 -3.78 -18.10
N CYS A 119 3.19 -4.70 -17.25
CA CYS A 119 3.92 -5.92 -16.93
C CYS A 119 4.06 -6.87 -18.14
N ASN A 120 3.20 -6.73 -19.17
CA ASN A 120 3.16 -7.60 -20.34
C ASN A 120 3.85 -7.01 -21.59
N ILE A 121 4.37 -5.78 -21.54
CA ILE A 121 4.97 -5.09 -22.71
C ILE A 121 6.39 -5.60 -23.05
N ASP A 122 7.00 -6.44 -22.22
CA ASP A 122 8.37 -6.94 -22.42
C ASP A 122 8.52 -7.97 -23.56
N TYR A 123 7.44 -8.36 -24.25
CA TYR A 123 7.48 -9.47 -25.21
C TYR A 123 7.53 -9.09 -26.69
N GLU A 124 6.98 -7.94 -27.11
CA GLU A 124 6.76 -7.70 -28.55
C GLU A 124 7.44 -6.45 -29.14
N LYS A 125 7.88 -5.47 -28.33
CA LYS A 125 8.28 -4.16 -28.88
C LYS A 125 9.77 -3.87 -29.02
N ALA A 126 10.65 -4.81 -28.72
CA ALA A 126 12.04 -4.68 -29.12
C ALA A 126 12.62 -6.06 -29.37
N GLY A 127 13.29 -6.27 -30.50
CA GLY A 127 14.14 -7.44 -30.77
C GLY A 127 15.36 -7.56 -29.83
N HIS A 128 15.21 -7.16 -28.57
CA HIS A 128 16.17 -7.30 -27.49
C HIS A 128 15.64 -8.35 -26.53
N SER A 129 15.79 -9.62 -26.92
CA SER A 129 15.71 -10.74 -25.99
C SER A 129 16.62 -10.46 -24.80
N ARG A 130 16.16 -10.75 -23.57
CA ARG A 130 17.03 -10.78 -22.38
C ARG A 130 18.25 -11.62 -22.75
N LYS A 131 19.46 -11.03 -22.72
CA LYS A 131 20.69 -11.82 -22.72
C LYS A 131 20.58 -12.77 -21.54
N THR A 132 20.44 -14.06 -21.82
CA THR A 132 20.49 -15.07 -20.77
C THR A 132 21.94 -15.08 -20.29
N ILE A 133 22.27 -14.29 -19.28
CA ILE A 133 23.50 -14.54 -18.51
C ILE A 133 23.19 -15.81 -17.73
N ARG A 134 23.44 -16.95 -18.37
CA ARG A 134 23.56 -18.22 -17.66
C ARG A 134 24.83 -18.08 -16.83
N TYR A 135 24.69 -18.08 -15.51
CA TYR A 135 25.83 -18.15 -14.61
C TYR A 135 26.59 -19.43 -14.97
N GLN A 136 27.75 -19.31 -15.60
CA GLN A 136 28.65 -20.44 -15.76
C GLN A 136 29.49 -20.52 -14.50
N THR A 137 29.25 -21.56 -13.70
CA THR A 137 30.12 -21.89 -12.58
C THR A 137 31.52 -22.17 -13.14
N PRO A 138 32.58 -21.47 -12.69
CA PRO A 138 33.94 -21.79 -13.11
C PRO A 138 34.26 -23.25 -12.74
N PRO A 139 34.93 -24.02 -13.61
CA PRO A 139 35.31 -25.38 -13.29
C PRO A 139 36.24 -25.38 -12.07
N PHE A 140 35.90 -26.22 -11.09
CA PHE A 140 36.70 -26.47 -9.90
C PHE A 140 38.03 -27.07 -10.32
N VAL A 141 39.13 -26.34 -10.10
CA VAL A 141 40.49 -26.85 -10.34
C VAL A 141 40.87 -27.68 -9.13
N ALA A 142 41.05 -28.99 -9.34
CA ALA A 142 41.56 -29.93 -8.34
C ALA A 142 43.10 -29.97 -8.34
#